data_AF-A0A0L0MJ00-F1
#
_entry.id   AF-A0A0L0MJ00-F1
#
_cell.length_a   1.000
_cell.length_b   1.000
_cell.length_c   1.000
_cell.angle_alpha   90.00
_cell.angle_beta   90.00
_cell.angle_gamma   90.00
#
_symmetry.space_group_name_H-M   'P 1'
#
loop_
_entity.id
_entity.type
_entity.pdbx_description
1 polymer ?
#
loop_
_entity_poly.entity_id
_entity_poly.type
_entity_poly.pdbx_seq_one_letter_code
_entity_poly.pdbx_strand_id
1 'polypeptide(L)'
;MANQAAMDKHLILLDDGEFFIERNCNGDADTANGFLLRRCPTSLSTPGGYECVGGYERCASGEWRASINAPYDEVSDSDCRQVGRFATNLDAITVLWKARRDAYCQH
;
A
#
# COMPACT_ATOMS: atom_id res chain seq x y z
N MET A 1 25.49 17.65 -17.17
CA MET A 1 25.70 16.47 -16.29
C MET A 1 25.49 16.93 -14.86
N ALA A 2 24.36 16.56 -14.25
CA ALA A 2 24.15 16.69 -12.81
C ALA A 2 23.67 15.32 -12.32
N ASN A 3 24.64 14.54 -11.84
CA ASN A 3 24.43 13.26 -11.19
C ASN A 3 24.01 13.56 -9.76
N GLN A 4 22.72 13.82 -9.53
CA GLN A 4 22.16 13.91 -8.19
C GLN A 4 21.53 12.56 -7.89
N ALA A 5 22.17 11.80 -7.00
CA ALA A 5 21.73 10.49 -6.57
C ALA A 5 20.23 10.45 -6.31
N ALA A 6 19.49 9.76 -7.17
CA ALA A 6 18.21 9.16 -6.81
C ALA A 6 18.53 8.05 -5.80
N MET A 7 18.92 8.43 -4.58
CA MET A 7 18.74 7.56 -3.43
C MET A 7 17.25 7.29 -3.39
N ASP A 8 16.87 6.02 -3.57
CA ASP A 8 15.55 5.46 -3.33
C ASP A 8 15.05 5.94 -1.98
N LYS A 9 14.43 7.12 -1.95
CA LYS A 9 13.71 7.61 -0.78
C LYS A 9 12.41 6.86 -0.78
N HIS A 10 12.46 5.63 -0.27
CA HIS A 10 11.29 4.96 0.26
C HIS A 10 10.64 5.94 1.25
N LEU A 11 9.51 6.52 0.86
CA LEU A 11 8.79 7.49 1.66
C LEU A 11 7.88 6.71 2.61
N ILE A 12 8.51 6.09 3.62
CA ILE A 12 7.82 5.35 4.67
C ILE A 12 7.03 6.35 5.52
N LEU A 13 5.70 6.18 5.55
CA LEU A 13 4.78 7.03 6.30
C LEU A 13 4.52 6.49 7.71
N LEU A 14 4.37 5.17 7.81
CA LEU A 14 4.07 4.44 9.05
C LEU A 14 4.81 3.11 9.02
N ASP A 15 5.30 2.67 10.17
CA ASP A 15 6.04 1.42 10.34
C ASP A 15 5.87 0.90 11.77
N ASP A 16 5.50 -0.38 11.93
CA ASP A 16 5.42 -1.05 13.24
C ASP A 16 6.38 -2.22 13.39
N GLY A 17 7.36 -2.33 12.50
CA GLY A 17 8.36 -3.41 12.47
C GLY A 17 7.91 -4.62 11.66
N GLU A 18 6.60 -4.86 11.51
CA GLU A 18 6.06 -5.96 10.70
C GLU A 18 5.42 -5.43 9.42
N PHE A 19 4.61 -4.38 9.54
CA PHE A 19 3.95 -3.71 8.43
C PHE A 19 4.46 -2.29 8.28
N PHE A 20 4.47 -1.78 7.05
CA PHE A 20 4.77 -0.39 6.78
C PHE A 20 3.95 0.12 5.60
N ILE A 21 3.66 1.43 5.61
CA ILE A 21 3.05 2.12 4.46
C ILE A 21 4.13 2.93 3.77
N GLU A 22 4.29 2.68 2.48
CA GLU A 22 5.17 3.42 1.60
C GLU A 22 4.35 4.27 0.63
N ARG A 23 4.68 5.56 0.53
CA ARG A 23 4.15 6.43 -0.52
C ARG A 23 4.97 6.27 -1.79
N ASN A 24 4.29 6.17 -2.93
CA ASN A 24 4.93 6.20 -4.24
C ASN A 24 5.76 7.49 -4.41
N CYS A 25 7.05 7.34 -4.70
CA CYS A 25 7.99 8.46 -4.82
C CYS A 25 7.90 9.19 -6.16
N ASN A 26 7.20 8.61 -7.15
CA ASN A 26 7.07 9.17 -8.49
C ASN A 26 5.94 10.22 -8.61
N GLY A 27 5.14 10.42 -7.57
CA GLY A 27 4.00 11.35 -7.56
C GLY A 27 4.13 12.48 -6.53
N ASP A 28 3.31 13.51 -6.68
CA ASP A 28 3.23 14.61 -5.71
C ASP A 28 2.71 14.11 -4.36
N ALA A 29 3.19 14.69 -3.27
CA ALA A 29 2.82 14.30 -1.90
C ALA A 29 1.31 14.24 -1.66
N ASP A 30 0.56 15.14 -2.32
CA ASP A 30 -0.89 15.29 -2.15
C ASP A 30 -1.73 14.42 -3.08
N THR A 31 -1.11 13.77 -4.08
CA THR A 31 -1.83 12.97 -5.10
C THR A 31 -1.25 11.57 -5.30
N ALA A 32 -0.06 11.30 -4.76
CA ALA A 32 0.59 10.01 -4.85
C ALA A 32 -0.18 8.94 -4.08
N ASN A 33 -0.36 7.81 -4.75
CA ASN A 33 -0.81 6.57 -4.12
C ASN A 33 0.29 5.99 -3.21
N GLY A 34 -0.04 4.95 -2.49
CA GLY A 34 0.94 4.20 -1.71
C GLY A 34 0.48 2.80 -1.41
N PHE A 35 1.42 2.01 -0.90
CA PHE A 35 1.27 0.58 -0.69
C PHE A 35 1.38 0.27 0.81
N LEU A 36 0.57 -0.67 1.25
CA LEU A 36 0.74 -1.34 2.52
C LEU A 36 1.57 -2.60 2.26
N LEU A 37 2.74 -2.65 2.88
CA LEU A 37 3.71 -3.72 2.73
C LEU A 37 3.85 -4.45 4.06
N ARG A 38 3.98 -5.79 4.01
CA ARG A 38 4.31 -6.63 5.16
C ARG A 38 5.71 -7.20 4.96
N ARG A 39 6.55 -7.14 5.98
CA ARG A 39 7.84 -7.82 6.01
C ARG A 39 7.62 -9.33 6.09
N CYS A 40 8.32 -10.08 5.25
CA CYS A 40 8.26 -11.53 5.19
C CYS A 40 9.65 -12.11 4.89
N PRO A 41 9.89 -13.40 5.16
CA PRO A 41 11.13 -14.04 4.74
C PRO A 41 11.38 -13.84 3.24
N THR A 42 12.65 -13.66 2.87
CA THR A 42 13.04 -13.56 1.46
C THR A 42 12.80 -14.89 0.77
N SER A 43 12.09 -14.84 -0.36
CA SER A 43 11.82 -16.01 -1.20
C SER A 43 11.91 -15.65 -2.69
N LEU A 44 11.71 -16.62 -3.57
CA LEU A 44 11.65 -16.36 -5.02
C LEU A 44 10.51 -15.39 -5.39
N SER A 45 9.39 -15.41 -4.67
CA SER A 45 8.26 -14.49 -4.87
C SER A 45 8.41 -13.18 -4.10
N THR A 46 9.27 -13.13 -3.08
CA THR A 46 9.50 -11.95 -2.22
C THR A 46 10.99 -11.64 -2.08
N PRO A 47 11.71 -11.34 -3.18
CA PRO A 47 13.16 -11.11 -3.14
C PRO A 47 13.55 -9.87 -2.31
N GLY A 48 12.63 -8.92 -2.14
CA GLY A 48 12.80 -7.75 -1.29
C GLY A 48 12.58 -7.99 0.21
N GLY A 49 12.10 -9.18 0.61
CA GLY A 49 11.72 -9.47 2.00
C GLY A 49 10.44 -8.76 2.45
N TYR A 50 9.58 -8.42 1.49
CA TYR A 50 8.26 -7.87 1.75
C TYR A 50 7.27 -8.30 0.68
N GLU A 51 6.00 -8.38 1.06
CA GLU A 51 4.86 -8.60 0.17
C GLU A 51 3.91 -7.39 0.23
N CYS A 52 3.28 -7.08 -0.91
CA CYS A 52 2.25 -6.05 -0.97
C CYS A 52 0.91 -6.64 -0.54
N VAL A 53 0.34 -6.09 0.54
CA VAL A 53 -0.89 -6.59 1.17
C VAL A 53 -2.04 -5.58 1.12
N GLY A 54 -1.86 -4.48 0.40
CA GLY A 54 -2.88 -3.47 0.19
C GLY A 54 -2.32 -2.16 -0.34
N GLY A 55 -3.19 -1.15 -0.42
CA GLY A 55 -2.80 0.17 -0.87
C GLY A 55 -3.90 1.20 -0.72
N TYR A 56 -3.51 2.46 -0.94
CA TYR A 56 -4.42 3.57 -1.07
C TYR A 56 -4.15 4.32 -2.36
N GLU A 57 -5.20 4.78 -3.03
CA GLU A 57 -5.11 5.45 -4.33
C GLU A 57 -6.22 6.48 -4.51
N ARG A 58 -5.99 7.43 -5.42
CA ARG A 58 -7.00 8.42 -5.79
C ARG A 58 -7.83 7.92 -6.97
N CYS A 59 -9.13 7.81 -6.77
CA CYS A 59 -10.10 7.47 -7.79
C CYS A 59 -10.33 8.65 -8.77
N ALA A 60 -10.87 8.34 -9.95
CA ALA A 60 -11.26 9.36 -10.94
C ALA A 60 -12.31 10.35 -10.42
N SER A 61 -13.13 9.94 -9.44
CA SER A 61 -14.08 10.82 -8.73
C SER A 61 -13.40 11.86 -7.83
N GLY A 62 -12.09 11.77 -7.63
CA GLY A 62 -11.32 12.61 -6.72
C GLY A 62 -11.25 12.06 -5.28
N GLU A 63 -12.07 11.07 -4.95
CA GLU A 63 -12.04 10.35 -3.67
C GLU A 63 -10.80 9.46 -3.54
N TRP A 64 -10.42 9.16 -2.32
CA TRP A 64 -9.35 8.23 -1.98
C TRP A 64 -9.94 6.88 -1.59
N ARG A 65 -9.46 5.82 -2.22
CA ARG A 65 -9.83 4.44 -1.93
C ARG A 65 -8.70 3.78 -1.15
N ALA A 66 -9.06 2.98 -0.14
CA ALA A 66 -8.15 2.05 0.53
C ALA A 66 -8.63 0.62 0.32
N SER A 67 -7.71 -0.29 0.02
CA SER A 67 -7.96 -1.71 -0.15
C SER A 67 -6.85 -2.55 0.47
N ILE A 68 -7.21 -3.76 0.90
CA ILE A 68 -6.27 -4.78 1.38
C ILE A 68 -6.46 -6.07 0.58
N ASN A 69 -5.43 -6.89 0.52
CA ASN A 69 -5.53 -8.22 -0.08
C ASN A 69 -6.56 -9.06 0.69
N ALA A 70 -7.29 -9.88 -0.03
CA ALA A 70 -8.26 -10.83 0.46
C ALA A 70 -8.08 -12.16 -0.29
N PRO A 71 -8.60 -13.28 0.24
CA PRO A 71 -8.72 -14.50 -0.55
C PRO A 71 -9.49 -14.22 -1.84
N TYR A 72 -9.06 -14.84 -2.93
CA TYR A 72 -9.73 -14.69 -4.23
C TYR A 72 -11.21 -15.08 -4.12
N ASP A 73 -12.08 -14.16 -4.54
CA ASP A 73 -13.52 -14.35 -4.62
C ASP A 73 -13.95 -14.48 -6.10
N GLU A 74 -14.41 -15.67 -6.48
CA GLU A 74 -14.89 -15.97 -7.83
C GLU A 74 -16.10 -15.13 -8.24
N VAL A 75 -16.91 -14.68 -7.28
CA VAL A 75 -18.14 -13.92 -7.57
C VAL A 75 -17.82 -12.50 -8.01
N SER A 76 -16.85 -11.87 -7.36
CA SER A 76 -16.39 -10.51 -7.70
C SER A 76 -15.17 -10.48 -8.61
N ASP A 77 -14.60 -11.64 -8.93
CA ASP A 77 -13.33 -11.81 -9.67
C ASP A 77 -12.22 -10.92 -9.09
N SER A 78 -12.05 -10.96 -7.77
CA SER A 78 -11.13 -10.08 -7.05
C SER A 78 -10.45 -10.77 -5.89
N ASP A 79 -9.17 -10.47 -5.72
CA ASP A 79 -8.32 -10.82 -4.57
C ASP A 79 -8.10 -9.59 -3.65
N CYS A 80 -8.91 -8.55 -3.79
CA CYS A 80 -8.79 -7.30 -3.04
C CYS A 80 -10.13 -6.93 -2.40
N ARG A 81 -10.09 -6.59 -1.11
CA ARG A 81 -11.25 -6.06 -0.38
C ARG A 81 -11.10 -4.56 -0.19
N GLN A 82 -12.07 -3.80 -0.67
CA GLN A 82 -12.15 -2.36 -0.39
C GLN A 82 -12.49 -2.13 1.09
N VAL A 83 -11.64 -1.40 1.79
CA VAL A 83 -11.84 -1.03 3.22
C VAL A 83 -12.67 0.25 3.34
N GLY A 84 -12.56 1.16 2.36
CA GLY A 84 -13.41 2.35 2.30
C GLY A 84 -13.04 3.34 1.20
N ARG A 85 -13.84 4.43 1.14
CA ARG A 85 -13.61 5.61 0.32
C ARG A 85 -13.68 6.86 1.17
N PHE A 86 -12.81 7.82 0.89
CA PHE A 86 -12.57 8.97 1.74
C PHE A 86 -12.34 10.24 0.92
N ALA A 87 -12.62 11.39 1.52
CA ALA A 87 -12.33 12.67 0.88
C ALA A 87 -10.84 13.02 0.88
N THR A 88 -10.08 12.50 1.86
CA THR A 88 -8.67 12.83 2.05
C THR A 88 -7.77 11.59 1.97
N ASN A 89 -6.51 11.79 1.56
CA ASN A 89 -5.50 10.73 1.56
C ASN A 89 -5.21 10.26 3.00
N LEU A 90 -5.20 11.17 3.97
CA LEU A 90 -4.89 10.87 5.36
C LEU A 90 -5.91 9.92 5.98
N ASP A 91 -7.20 10.11 5.68
CA ASP A 91 -8.26 9.20 6.13
C ASP A 91 -8.08 7.80 5.52
N ALA A 92 -7.77 7.74 4.22
CA ALA A 92 -7.50 6.48 3.53
C ALA A 92 -6.28 5.75 4.13
N ILE A 93 -5.17 6.47 4.37
CA ILE A 93 -3.97 5.93 5.02
C ILE A 93 -4.29 5.45 6.44
N THR A 94 -5.05 6.23 7.21
CA THR A 94 -5.42 5.90 8.59
C THR A 94 -6.25 4.62 8.65
N VAL A 95 -7.23 4.48 7.76
CA VAL A 95 -8.08 3.30 7.70
C VAL A 95 -7.32 2.09 7.18
N LEU A 96 -6.49 2.25 6.14
CA LEU A 96 -5.59 1.21 5.65
C LEU A 96 -4.68 0.69 6.76
N TRP A 97 -4.07 1.60 7.52
CA TRP A 97 -3.18 1.25 8.63
C TRP A 97 -3.90 0.49 9.74
N LYS A 98 -5.14 0.86 10.07
CA LYS A 98 -5.95 0.13 11.05
C LYS A 98 -6.28 -1.29 10.57
N ALA A 99 -6.56 -1.45 9.28
CA ALA A 99 -6.92 -2.73 8.67
C ALA A 99 -5.73 -3.63 8.33
N ARG A 100 -4.48 -3.19 8.58
CA ARG A 100 -3.28 -3.90 8.10
C ARG A 100 -3.16 -5.36 8.54
N ARG A 101 -3.64 -5.67 9.75
CA ARG A 101 -3.60 -7.03 10.32
C ARG A 101 -4.73 -7.93 9.83
N ASP A 102 -5.71 -7.36 9.15
CA ASP A 102 -6.81 -8.10 8.52
C ASP A 102 -6.49 -8.45 7.06
N ALA A 103 -5.35 -7.99 6.53
CA ALA A 103 -4.94 -8.25 5.16
C ALA A 103 -4.53 -9.70 4.98
N TYR A 104 -4.98 -10.31 3.88
CA TYR A 104 -4.56 -11.65 3.51
C TYR A 104 -3.08 -11.65 3.11
N CYS A 105 -2.29 -12.50 3.76
CA CYS A 105 -0.85 -12.63 3.54
C CYS A 105 -0.55 -14.02 2.98
N GLN A 106 0.33 -14.12 2.00
CA GLN A 106 0.65 -15.40 1.36
C GLN A 106 1.88 -16.09 1.98
N HIS A 107 2.66 -15.38 2.79
CA HIS A 107 3.95 -15.84 3.32
C HIS A 107 4.03 -15.93 4.85
#